data_AF-A0A199VXT4-F1
#
_entry.id   AF-A0A199VXT4-F1
#
_cell.length_a   1.000
_cell.length_b   1.000
_cell.length_c   1.000
_cell.angle_alpha   90.00
_cell.angle_beta   90.00
_cell.angle_gamma   90.00
#
_symmetry.space_group_name_H-M   'P 1'
#
loop_
_entity.id
_entity.type
_entity.pdbx_description
1 polymer ?
#
loop_
_entity_poly.entity_id
_entity_poly.type
_entity_poly.pdbx_seq_one_letter_code
_entity_poly.pdbx_strand_id
1 'polypeptide(L)'
;MSPSIAFLHCANPRKHHLRCIINRVKSQSHKGGFLGFMQKAPSDILMNSLGKFSGKRFLSIFRFKSWWSTMWVGNSSTDLQMETQWALIEVPKSCSYVLLLPIIEGKFRSSIHPGGDGEAVVCAESGSTAVKASSFAALVYVHVSDNPYNLMKEAYTAVRVYLNTFRLLEEKSLPSLIDMFGWCTWDALHFTVDLVGVWHGVKDFYEGGVQLRFLIIDDGWQSTKFDDESAIKDGKNEVSARAEGVAARPSMFEENDKFKKYKGESLLSPDAPPYDVKSTNKLKAKALELEQAQTAREKSVQSGVVDLSFFDTVMEGLKKELSGVEGVDDSSLDNEIIHTNCYSSEYQGLKAFVKDLRTRFRGLDDVYMWQALCGAWGGVSPSATSFDFDSKIVSARVSPCLAGTMFDGALVKCLRYGVGLVHPDQIARFYNSMHSYLASAGITGVKVDVIHMIELAGEEYGGRVELAKAYYKGLSESL
;
A
#
# COMPACT_ATOMS: atom_id res chain seq x y z
N MET A 1 -46.61 11.38 -46.71
CA MET A 1 -46.58 11.02 -45.28
C MET A 1 -46.07 9.60 -45.17
N SER A 2 -44.80 9.43 -44.83
CA SER A 2 -44.21 8.14 -44.48
C SER A 2 -43.62 8.30 -43.08
N PRO A 3 -44.03 7.49 -42.09
CA PRO A 3 -43.54 7.66 -40.73
C PRO A 3 -42.14 7.06 -40.61
N SER A 4 -41.22 7.87 -40.06
CA SER A 4 -39.95 7.42 -39.52
C SER A 4 -40.19 6.41 -38.41
N ILE A 5 -39.64 5.20 -38.56
CA ILE A 5 -39.52 4.24 -37.46
C ILE A 5 -38.14 4.45 -36.84
N ALA A 6 -38.13 5.13 -35.69
CA ALA A 6 -37.05 5.05 -34.73
C ALA A 6 -37.40 3.93 -33.74
N PHE A 7 -36.57 2.89 -33.66
CA PHE A 7 -36.53 2.03 -32.47
C PHE A 7 -35.18 2.22 -31.78
N LEU A 8 -35.23 3.01 -30.70
CA LEU A 8 -34.27 2.96 -29.60
C LEU A 8 -34.27 1.55 -28.99
N HIS A 9 -33.10 0.90 -28.99
CA HIS A 9 -32.71 -0.01 -27.93
C HIS A 9 -31.20 0.16 -27.67
N CYS A 10 -30.83 1.29 -27.06
CA CYS A 10 -29.57 1.40 -26.33
C CYS A 10 -29.66 0.51 -25.08
N ALA A 11 -29.39 -0.79 -25.23
CA ALA A 11 -29.10 -1.65 -24.10
C ALA A 11 -27.87 -1.06 -23.39
N ASN A 12 -28.00 -0.75 -22.09
CA ASN A 12 -26.87 -0.29 -21.28
C ASN A 12 -25.75 -1.35 -21.36
N PRO A 13 -24.58 -1.06 -21.94
CA PRO A 13 -23.52 -2.04 -22.17
C PRO A 13 -23.11 -2.78 -20.89
N ARG A 14 -23.18 -2.09 -19.74
CA ARG A 14 -22.90 -2.68 -18.41
C ARG A 14 -23.91 -3.75 -18.01
N LYS A 15 -25.20 -3.56 -18.32
CA LYS A 15 -26.25 -4.55 -18.02
C LYS A 15 -26.13 -5.79 -18.91
N HIS A 16 -25.76 -5.59 -20.18
CA HIS A 16 -25.53 -6.70 -21.11
C HIS A 16 -24.31 -7.53 -20.68
N HIS A 17 -23.19 -6.88 -20.36
CA HIS A 17 -21.97 -7.54 -19.93
C HIS A 17 -22.16 -8.37 -18.65
N LEU A 18 -22.84 -7.82 -17.64
CA LEU A 18 -23.14 -8.55 -16.41
C LEU A 18 -24.04 -9.78 -16.68
N ARG A 19 -25.00 -9.68 -17.60
CA ARG A 19 -25.84 -10.82 -17.99
C ARG A 19 -25.02 -11.94 -18.64
N CYS A 20 -24.04 -11.59 -19.49
CA CYS A 20 -23.11 -12.56 -20.07
C CYS A 20 -22.29 -13.28 -18.98
N ILE A 21 -21.74 -12.53 -18.02
CA ILE A 21 -20.98 -13.08 -16.88
C ILE A 21 -21.86 -14.05 -16.07
N ILE A 22 -23.08 -13.65 -15.70
CA ILE A 22 -24.00 -14.50 -14.92
C ILE A 22 -24.33 -15.78 -15.68
N ASN A 23 -24.60 -15.71 -16.99
CA ASN A 23 -24.88 -16.89 -17.79
C ASN A 23 -23.67 -17.83 -17.87
N ARG A 24 -22.45 -17.29 -17.99
CA ARG A 24 -21.21 -18.07 -17.96
C ARG A 24 -21.06 -18.82 -16.64
N VAL A 25 -21.26 -18.15 -15.50
CA VAL A 25 -21.23 -18.80 -14.17
C VAL A 25 -22.30 -19.89 -14.06
N LYS A 26 -23.54 -19.64 -14.50
CA LYS A 26 -24.60 -20.66 -14.48
C LYS A 26 -24.24 -21.89 -15.31
N SER A 27 -23.65 -21.71 -16.50
CA SER A 27 -23.23 -22.85 -17.34
C SER A 27 -22.11 -23.68 -16.72
N GLN A 28 -21.32 -23.09 -15.81
CA GLN A 28 -20.15 -23.69 -15.18
C GLN A 28 -20.37 -24.00 -13.70
N SER A 29 -21.58 -23.86 -13.16
CA SER A 29 -21.82 -23.98 -11.72
C SER A 29 -21.57 -25.40 -11.18
N HIS A 30 -21.59 -26.41 -12.04
CA HIS A 30 -21.24 -27.80 -11.70
C HIS A 30 -19.74 -28.01 -11.45
N LYS A 31 -18.88 -27.04 -11.82
CA LYS A 31 -17.42 -27.12 -11.66
C LYS A 31 -16.92 -26.63 -10.30
N GLY A 32 -17.77 -26.03 -9.47
CA GLY A 32 -17.32 -25.46 -8.21
C GLY A 32 -18.42 -25.31 -7.17
N GLY A 33 -18.01 -24.96 -5.96
CA GLY A 33 -18.92 -24.83 -4.82
C GLY A 33 -18.30 -24.01 -3.69
N PHE A 34 -19.14 -23.59 -2.77
CA PHE A 34 -18.73 -22.85 -1.57
C PHE A 34 -18.69 -23.79 -0.37
N LEU A 35 -17.63 -23.69 0.40
CA LEU A 35 -17.46 -24.38 1.67
C LEU A 35 -17.58 -23.37 2.80
N GLY A 36 -18.42 -23.72 3.77
CA GLY A 36 -18.56 -23.04 5.05
C GLY A 36 -18.54 -24.06 6.18
N PHE A 37 -18.65 -23.59 7.41
CA PHE A 37 -18.72 -24.46 8.58
C PHE A 37 -19.48 -23.77 9.72
N MET A 38 -19.85 -24.56 10.72
CA MET A 38 -20.49 -24.10 11.94
C MET A 38 -19.77 -24.67 13.17
N GLN A 39 -19.65 -23.86 14.21
CA GLN A 39 -19.16 -24.25 15.53
C GLN A 39 -20.18 -23.86 16.61
N LYS A 40 -20.09 -24.50 17.78
CA LYS A 40 -21.05 -24.27 18.87
C LYS A 40 -20.91 -22.88 19.50
N ALA A 41 -19.68 -22.43 19.72
CA ALA A 41 -19.41 -21.16 20.38
C ALA A 41 -19.02 -20.10 19.34
N PRO A 42 -19.55 -18.87 19.44
CA PRO A 42 -19.13 -17.77 18.58
C PRO A 42 -17.72 -17.28 18.96
N SER A 43 -16.93 -16.90 17.96
CA SER A 43 -15.59 -16.36 18.12
C SER A 43 -15.29 -15.31 17.06
N ASP A 44 -14.32 -14.44 17.31
CA ASP A 44 -13.74 -13.52 16.32
C ASP A 44 -12.69 -14.20 15.42
N ILE A 45 -12.27 -15.40 15.82
CA ILE A 45 -11.37 -16.29 15.07
C ILE A 45 -11.91 -17.73 15.15
N LEU A 46 -12.18 -18.34 13.99
CA LEU A 46 -12.62 -19.72 13.90
C LEU A 46 -11.79 -20.49 12.88
N MET A 47 -11.47 -21.74 13.22
CA MET A 47 -10.70 -22.63 12.35
C MET A 47 -11.43 -23.94 12.13
N ASN A 48 -11.39 -24.45 10.90
CA ASN A 48 -11.93 -25.77 10.59
C ASN A 48 -11.05 -26.52 9.59
N SER A 49 -10.98 -27.84 9.73
CA SER A 49 -10.23 -28.71 8.80
C SER A 49 -10.90 -28.72 7.42
N LEU A 50 -10.09 -28.54 6.38
CA LEU A 50 -10.44 -28.82 4.99
C LEU A 50 -10.04 -30.25 4.58
N GLY A 51 -9.51 -31.04 5.52
CA GLY A 51 -8.97 -32.37 5.31
C GLY A 51 -7.46 -32.39 5.08
N LYS A 52 -6.96 -33.57 4.70
CA LYS A 52 -5.54 -33.85 4.49
C LYS A 52 -5.30 -34.22 3.03
N PHE A 53 -4.17 -33.80 2.48
CA PHE A 53 -3.69 -34.33 1.21
C PHE A 53 -2.18 -34.60 1.28
N SER A 54 -1.75 -35.67 0.62
CA SER A 54 -0.35 -36.07 0.55
C SER A 54 -0.05 -36.62 -0.85
N GLY A 55 1.17 -36.40 -1.33
CA GLY A 55 1.58 -36.77 -2.69
C GLY A 55 0.79 -36.06 -3.79
N LYS A 56 0.28 -34.84 -3.51
CA LYS A 56 -0.42 -33.97 -4.47
C LYS A 56 0.37 -32.69 -4.65
N ARG A 57 0.97 -32.51 -5.83
CA ARG A 57 1.68 -31.28 -6.15
C ARG A 57 0.70 -30.11 -6.08
N PHE A 58 1.13 -29.01 -5.48
CA PHE A 58 0.37 -27.76 -5.50
C PHE A 58 1.27 -26.56 -5.76
N LEU A 59 0.65 -25.51 -6.28
CA LEU A 59 1.14 -24.14 -6.32
C LEU A 59 0.21 -23.29 -5.45
N SER A 60 0.75 -22.43 -4.60
CA SER A 60 -0.04 -21.49 -3.80
C SER A 60 0.56 -20.09 -3.84
N ILE A 61 -0.27 -19.11 -3.49
CA ILE A 61 0.20 -17.78 -3.08
C ILE A 61 -0.11 -17.62 -1.60
N PHE A 62 0.87 -17.17 -0.84
CA PHE A 62 0.73 -16.91 0.59
C PHE A 62 1.35 -15.57 0.94
N ARG A 63 0.90 -14.98 2.06
CA ARG A 63 1.55 -13.81 2.63
C ARG A 63 2.70 -14.25 3.50
N PHE A 64 3.93 -13.87 3.12
CA PHE A 64 5.11 -14.13 3.94
C PHE A 64 5.44 -12.97 4.88
N LYS A 65 4.85 -11.78 4.66
CA LYS A 65 4.81 -10.64 5.60
C LYS A 65 3.45 -9.93 5.52
N SER A 66 3.26 -8.88 6.33
CA SER A 66 2.01 -8.10 6.36
C SER A 66 1.62 -7.49 5.01
N TRP A 67 2.61 -7.02 4.25
CA TRP A 67 2.40 -6.30 3.00
C TRP A 67 2.83 -7.09 1.75
N TRP A 68 3.44 -8.27 1.91
CA TRP A 68 4.04 -9.02 0.80
C TRP A 68 3.54 -10.45 0.70
N SER A 69 3.26 -10.85 -0.54
CA SER A 69 2.92 -12.21 -0.91
C SER A 69 3.95 -12.77 -1.89
N THR A 70 4.13 -14.08 -1.84
CA THR A 70 4.96 -14.81 -2.81
C THR A 70 4.33 -16.15 -3.12
N MET A 71 4.89 -16.84 -4.13
CA MET A 71 4.48 -18.18 -4.48
C MET A 71 5.15 -19.22 -3.58
N TRP A 72 4.47 -20.35 -3.42
CA TRP A 72 5.02 -21.55 -2.79
C TRP A 72 4.60 -22.79 -3.56
N VAL A 73 5.44 -23.82 -3.55
CA VAL A 73 5.14 -25.13 -4.13
C VAL A 73 5.40 -26.21 -3.11
N GLY A 74 4.57 -27.25 -3.13
CA GLY A 74 4.70 -28.38 -2.23
C GLY A 74 3.98 -29.60 -2.76
N ASN A 75 3.93 -30.67 -1.96
CA ASN A 75 3.29 -31.94 -2.32
C ASN A 75 2.31 -32.47 -1.27
N SER A 76 2.12 -31.77 -0.16
CA SER A 76 1.26 -32.17 0.94
C SER A 76 0.69 -30.98 1.71
N SER A 77 -0.38 -31.18 2.49
CA SER A 77 -0.98 -30.11 3.30
C SER A 77 -0.03 -29.55 4.37
N THR A 78 0.97 -30.33 4.82
CA THR A 78 2.02 -29.86 5.73
C THR A 78 2.98 -28.87 5.09
N ASP A 79 3.09 -28.85 3.76
CA ASP A 79 3.96 -27.90 3.06
C ASP A 79 3.29 -26.53 2.88
N LEU A 80 1.99 -26.41 3.15
CA LEU A 80 1.27 -25.14 3.07
C LEU A 80 1.90 -24.12 4.03
N GLN A 81 1.94 -22.87 3.60
CA GLN A 81 2.44 -21.77 4.42
C GLN A 81 1.28 -21.11 5.16
N MET A 82 1.58 -20.47 6.29
CA MET A 82 0.64 -19.59 6.98
C MET A 82 0.13 -18.50 6.04
N GLU A 83 -1.10 -18.04 6.24
CA GLU A 83 -1.74 -17.03 5.38
C GLU A 83 -1.74 -17.38 3.88
N THR A 84 -1.98 -18.66 3.52
CA THR A 84 -2.20 -19.04 2.11
C THR A 84 -3.49 -18.41 1.58
N GLN A 85 -3.37 -17.57 0.57
CA GLN A 85 -4.45 -16.80 -0.05
C GLN A 85 -5.19 -17.56 -1.15
N TRP A 86 -4.54 -18.57 -1.75
CA TRP A 86 -5.16 -19.61 -2.56
C TRP A 86 -4.19 -20.76 -2.79
N ALA A 87 -4.71 -21.96 -3.06
CA ALA A 87 -3.91 -23.13 -3.44
C ALA A 87 -4.50 -23.80 -4.68
N LEU A 88 -3.64 -24.12 -5.65
CA LEU A 88 -3.94 -24.86 -6.88
C LEU A 88 -3.32 -26.25 -6.76
N ILE A 89 -4.16 -27.28 -6.61
CA ILE A 89 -3.74 -28.67 -6.37
C ILE A 89 -3.94 -29.48 -7.65
N GLU A 90 -2.91 -30.20 -8.07
CA GLU A 90 -2.99 -31.12 -9.20
C GLU A 90 -3.71 -32.42 -8.81
N VAL A 91 -4.60 -32.89 -9.68
CA VAL A 91 -5.32 -34.16 -9.57
C VAL A 91 -5.00 -35.02 -10.80
N PRO A 92 -3.87 -35.77 -10.80
CA PRO A 92 -3.42 -36.52 -11.98
C PRO A 92 -4.43 -37.55 -12.48
N LYS A 93 -5.16 -38.19 -11.57
CA LYS A 93 -6.14 -39.25 -11.91
C LYS A 93 -7.23 -38.78 -12.87
N SER A 94 -7.59 -37.50 -12.84
CA SER A 94 -8.63 -36.91 -13.70
C SER A 94 -8.06 -35.93 -14.72
N CYS A 95 -6.72 -35.81 -14.81
CA CYS A 95 -6.07 -34.75 -15.59
C CYS A 95 -6.66 -33.36 -15.28
N SER A 96 -6.89 -33.06 -14.00
CA SER A 96 -7.54 -31.82 -13.57
C SER A 96 -6.77 -31.12 -12.46
N TYR A 97 -7.21 -29.91 -12.17
CA TYR A 97 -6.71 -29.04 -11.11
C TYR A 97 -7.87 -28.62 -10.21
N VAL A 98 -7.60 -28.47 -8.92
CA VAL A 98 -8.54 -27.97 -7.92
C VAL A 98 -8.00 -26.66 -7.34
N LEU A 99 -8.79 -25.60 -7.40
CA LEU A 99 -8.54 -24.36 -6.68
C LEU A 99 -9.19 -24.43 -5.30
N LEU A 100 -8.46 -24.03 -4.27
CA LEU A 100 -8.99 -23.60 -2.99
C LEU A 100 -8.78 -22.09 -2.89
N LEU A 101 -9.86 -21.32 -2.91
CA LEU A 101 -9.84 -19.86 -2.87
C LEU A 101 -10.60 -19.36 -1.64
N PRO A 102 -9.90 -19.04 -0.54
CA PRO A 102 -10.44 -18.26 0.57
C PRO A 102 -11.10 -16.96 0.11
N ILE A 103 -12.26 -16.65 0.69
CA ILE A 103 -13.05 -15.46 0.40
C ILE A 103 -13.53 -14.79 1.69
N ILE A 104 -14.14 -13.61 1.52
CA ILE A 104 -14.75 -12.83 2.60
C ILE A 104 -16.22 -13.24 2.75
N GLU A 105 -16.67 -13.46 3.99
CA GLU A 105 -18.09 -13.61 4.32
C GLU A 105 -18.47 -12.67 5.47
N GLY A 106 -19.44 -11.78 5.22
CA GLY A 106 -19.83 -10.76 6.18
C GLY A 106 -18.65 -9.86 6.57
N LYS A 107 -18.29 -9.90 7.85
CA LYS A 107 -17.18 -9.13 8.45
C LYS A 107 -15.90 -9.94 8.61
N PHE A 108 -15.86 -11.17 8.12
CA PHE A 108 -14.74 -12.09 8.28
C PHE A 108 -14.02 -12.28 6.95
N ARG A 109 -12.69 -12.27 7.00
CA ARG A 109 -11.87 -12.79 5.91
C ARG A 109 -11.43 -14.21 6.25
N SER A 110 -11.02 -14.98 5.23
CA SER A 110 -10.41 -16.28 5.46
C SER A 110 -9.06 -16.46 4.76
N SER A 111 -8.28 -17.39 5.28
CA SER A 111 -7.00 -17.87 4.73
C SER A 111 -6.85 -19.37 5.00
N ILE A 112 -5.93 -20.04 4.29
CA ILE A 112 -5.61 -21.47 4.50
C ILE A 112 -4.26 -21.60 5.17
N HIS A 113 -4.16 -22.52 6.13
CA HIS A 113 -2.96 -22.78 6.93
C HIS A 113 -2.60 -24.26 6.98
N PRO A 114 -1.33 -24.58 7.28
CA PRO A 114 -1.00 -25.88 7.83
C PRO A 114 -1.63 -26.03 9.23
N GLY A 115 -2.35 -27.12 9.44
CA GLY A 115 -2.95 -27.50 10.73
C GLY A 115 -2.17 -28.60 11.44
N GLY A 116 -2.66 -28.95 12.64
CA GLY A 116 -2.17 -30.12 13.38
C GLY A 116 -2.39 -31.43 12.61
N ASP A 117 -1.59 -32.46 12.91
CA ASP A 117 -1.68 -33.79 12.31
C ASP A 117 -1.67 -33.82 10.76
N GLY A 118 -1.11 -32.79 10.13
CA GLY A 118 -0.99 -32.66 8.68
C GLY A 118 -2.27 -32.24 7.97
N GLU A 119 -3.20 -31.57 8.64
CA GLU A 119 -4.40 -30.99 8.02
C GLU A 119 -4.10 -29.70 7.25
N ALA A 120 -4.91 -29.42 6.23
CA ALA A 120 -5.10 -28.06 5.74
C ALA A 120 -6.29 -27.47 6.50
N VAL A 121 -6.14 -26.27 7.06
CA VAL A 121 -7.15 -25.63 7.90
C VAL A 121 -7.54 -24.29 7.29
N VAL A 122 -8.84 -24.00 7.23
CA VAL A 122 -9.32 -22.65 6.95
C VAL A 122 -9.39 -21.86 8.26
N CYS A 123 -8.74 -20.69 8.30
CA CYS A 123 -8.83 -19.69 9.37
C CYS A 123 -9.80 -18.59 8.91
N ALA A 124 -10.84 -18.29 9.68
CA ALA A 124 -11.75 -17.16 9.46
C ALA A 124 -11.59 -16.15 10.60
N GLU A 125 -11.34 -14.88 10.28
CA GLU A 125 -11.06 -13.84 11.28
C GLU A 125 -11.76 -12.51 10.96
N SER A 126 -12.32 -11.88 11.99
CA SER A 126 -12.88 -10.52 11.89
C SER A 126 -11.84 -9.42 12.15
N GLY A 127 -10.82 -9.71 12.98
CA GLY A 127 -9.89 -8.69 13.48
C GLY A 127 -10.50 -7.74 14.51
N SER A 128 -11.55 -8.17 15.22
CA SER A 128 -12.14 -7.45 16.34
C SER A 128 -12.76 -8.42 17.34
N THR A 129 -12.40 -8.32 18.62
CA THR A 129 -12.95 -9.18 19.68
C THR A 129 -14.45 -8.96 19.90
N ALA A 130 -14.99 -7.83 19.43
CA ALA A 130 -16.42 -7.53 19.47
C ALA A 130 -17.21 -8.15 18.31
N VAL A 131 -16.53 -8.54 17.22
CA VAL A 131 -17.17 -9.09 16.01
C VAL A 131 -16.99 -10.60 15.97
N LYS A 132 -18.00 -11.31 16.47
CA LYS A 132 -18.01 -12.77 16.58
C LYS A 132 -19.06 -13.41 15.67
N ALA A 133 -18.76 -14.60 15.19
CA ALA A 133 -19.68 -15.45 14.46
C ALA A 133 -19.49 -16.91 14.88
N SER A 134 -20.48 -17.76 14.64
CA SER A 134 -20.42 -19.20 14.90
C SER A 134 -20.68 -20.04 13.66
N SER A 135 -21.07 -19.43 12.54
CA SER A 135 -21.41 -20.13 11.31
C SER A 135 -21.10 -19.28 10.08
N PHE A 136 -20.67 -19.97 9.03
CA PHE A 136 -20.36 -19.42 7.72
C PHE A 136 -20.87 -20.36 6.63
N ALA A 137 -21.37 -19.82 5.53
CA ALA A 137 -21.85 -20.57 4.38
C ALA A 137 -20.80 -20.72 3.26
N ALA A 138 -19.86 -19.78 3.16
CA ALA A 138 -19.00 -19.59 2.02
C ALA A 138 -17.70 -18.85 2.40
N LEU A 139 -16.80 -19.56 3.09
CA LEU A 139 -15.44 -19.07 3.38
C LEU A 139 -14.43 -19.49 2.32
N VAL A 140 -14.62 -20.64 1.69
CA VAL A 140 -13.70 -21.13 0.63
C VAL A 140 -14.50 -21.46 -0.60
N TYR A 141 -14.15 -20.86 -1.73
CA TYR A 141 -14.63 -21.29 -3.02
C TYR A 141 -13.70 -22.37 -3.59
N VAL A 142 -14.28 -23.50 -3.98
CA VAL A 142 -13.58 -24.61 -4.62
C VAL A 142 -13.95 -24.67 -6.09
N HIS A 143 -12.96 -24.84 -6.96
CA HIS A 143 -13.20 -24.94 -8.41
C HIS A 143 -12.35 -26.01 -9.05
N VAL A 144 -12.93 -26.75 -10.00
CA VAL A 144 -12.26 -27.82 -10.74
C VAL A 144 -12.22 -27.48 -12.22
N SER A 145 -11.05 -27.60 -12.84
CA SER A 145 -10.89 -27.46 -14.29
C SER A 145 -9.74 -28.33 -14.79
N ASP A 146 -9.80 -28.75 -16.05
CA ASP A 146 -8.71 -29.46 -16.74
C ASP A 146 -7.58 -28.53 -17.19
N ASN A 147 -7.81 -27.21 -17.14
CA ASN A 147 -6.85 -26.19 -17.54
C ASN A 147 -6.64 -25.16 -16.42
N PRO A 148 -5.40 -24.99 -15.89
CA PRO A 148 -5.14 -24.12 -14.75
C PRO A 148 -5.28 -22.62 -15.08
N TYR A 149 -5.13 -22.23 -16.36
CA TYR A 149 -5.33 -20.85 -16.80
C TYR A 149 -6.82 -20.49 -16.90
N ASN A 150 -7.66 -21.44 -17.32
CA ASN A 150 -9.10 -21.25 -17.33
C ASN A 150 -9.64 -21.27 -15.90
N LEU A 151 -9.16 -22.19 -15.07
CA LEU A 151 -9.57 -22.35 -13.67
C LEU A 151 -9.57 -21.04 -12.89
N MET A 152 -8.52 -20.22 -13.00
CA MET A 152 -8.47 -18.93 -12.30
C MET A 152 -9.55 -17.97 -12.82
N LYS A 153 -9.73 -17.87 -14.14
CA LYS A 153 -10.76 -17.01 -14.74
C LYS A 153 -12.16 -17.46 -14.36
N GLU A 154 -12.45 -18.76 -14.46
CA GLU A 154 -13.73 -19.37 -14.11
C GLU A 154 -14.05 -19.15 -12.62
N ALA A 155 -13.07 -19.38 -11.74
CA ALA A 155 -13.27 -19.24 -10.31
C ALA A 155 -13.50 -17.80 -9.86
N TYR A 156 -12.66 -16.86 -10.30
CA TYR A 156 -12.87 -15.45 -9.98
C TYR A 156 -14.16 -14.91 -10.61
N THR A 157 -14.61 -15.44 -11.75
CA THR A 157 -15.92 -15.09 -12.31
C THR A 157 -17.06 -15.52 -11.38
N ALA A 158 -17.03 -16.75 -10.86
CA ALA A 158 -18.04 -17.23 -9.92
C ALA A 158 -18.03 -16.42 -8.62
N VAL A 159 -16.86 -16.18 -8.03
CA VAL A 159 -16.70 -15.37 -6.82
C VAL A 159 -17.12 -13.92 -7.04
N ARG A 160 -16.85 -13.34 -8.21
CA ARG A 160 -17.31 -12.00 -8.63
C ARG A 160 -18.83 -11.89 -8.60
N VAL A 161 -19.54 -12.90 -9.13
CA VAL A 161 -21.01 -12.96 -9.15
C VAL A 161 -21.56 -13.17 -7.75
N TYR A 162 -20.93 -14.02 -6.94
CA TYR A 162 -21.36 -14.32 -5.58
C TYR A 162 -21.18 -13.13 -4.63
N LEU A 163 -19.96 -12.56 -4.55
CA LEU A 163 -19.66 -11.49 -3.62
C LEU A 163 -20.18 -10.13 -4.09
N ASN A 164 -20.13 -9.87 -5.39
CA ASN A 164 -20.48 -8.59 -5.98
C ASN A 164 -19.74 -7.37 -5.39
N THR A 165 -18.51 -7.55 -4.90
CA THR A 165 -17.70 -6.50 -4.22
C THR A 165 -16.51 -5.99 -5.02
N PHE A 166 -16.15 -6.65 -6.13
CA PHE A 166 -15.02 -6.27 -6.98
C PHE A 166 -15.42 -6.34 -8.44
N ARG A 167 -14.50 -6.03 -9.36
CA ARG A 167 -14.66 -6.19 -10.81
C ARG A 167 -13.55 -7.05 -11.38
N LEU A 168 -13.88 -7.90 -12.34
CA LEU A 168 -12.93 -8.67 -13.14
C LEU A 168 -12.12 -7.73 -14.04
N LEU A 169 -10.99 -8.23 -14.55
CA LEU A 169 -10.17 -7.49 -15.50
C LEU A 169 -10.97 -7.07 -16.75
N GLU A 170 -11.83 -7.97 -17.29
CA GLU A 170 -12.69 -7.70 -18.45
C GLU A 170 -13.80 -6.66 -18.17
N GLU A 171 -14.09 -6.34 -16.90
CA GLU A 171 -15.06 -5.32 -16.49
C GLU A 171 -14.41 -3.95 -16.23
N LYS A 172 -13.07 -3.87 -16.29
CA LYS A 172 -12.29 -2.65 -16.04
C LYS A 172 -11.81 -2.05 -17.35
N SER A 173 -11.87 -0.73 -17.44
CA SER A 173 -11.19 0.00 -18.51
C SER A 173 -9.70 0.05 -18.21
N LEU A 174 -8.85 -0.23 -19.20
CA LEU A 174 -7.42 0.03 -19.07
C LEU A 174 -7.20 1.54 -18.92
N PRO A 175 -6.43 2.00 -17.91
CA PRO A 175 -6.07 3.40 -17.80
C PRO A 175 -5.09 3.78 -18.92
N SER A 176 -5.10 5.04 -19.35
CA SER A 176 -4.17 5.56 -20.37
C SER A 176 -2.70 5.37 -19.98
N LEU A 177 -2.42 5.28 -18.68
CA LEU A 177 -1.08 5.07 -18.11
C LEU A 177 -0.42 3.76 -18.55
N ILE A 178 -1.18 2.73 -18.98
CA ILE A 178 -0.60 1.41 -19.31
C ILE A 178 0.34 1.45 -20.51
N ASP A 179 0.13 2.40 -21.43
CA ASP A 179 0.93 2.57 -22.65
C ASP A 179 1.99 3.67 -22.49
N MET A 180 2.24 4.11 -21.25
CA MET A 180 3.15 5.20 -20.93
C MET A 180 4.42 4.69 -20.27
N PHE A 181 5.56 5.27 -20.64
CA PHE A 181 6.80 5.13 -19.88
C PHE A 181 6.91 6.25 -18.86
N GLY A 182 7.24 5.92 -17.62
CA GLY A 182 7.38 6.88 -16.54
C GLY A 182 8.37 6.43 -15.49
N TRP A 183 8.59 7.28 -14.50
CA TRP A 183 9.62 7.10 -13.49
C TRP A 183 9.06 7.34 -12.08
N CYS A 184 9.50 6.52 -11.12
CA CYS A 184 9.20 6.66 -9.71
C CYS A 184 10.49 6.96 -8.97
N THR A 185 10.47 7.97 -8.10
CA THR A 185 11.68 8.51 -7.47
C THR A 185 12.27 7.60 -6.39
N TRP A 186 11.55 6.56 -5.94
CA TRP A 186 11.92 5.74 -4.78
C TRP A 186 13.32 5.11 -4.90
N ASP A 187 13.59 4.32 -5.93
CA ASP A 187 14.88 3.62 -6.06
C ASP A 187 16.06 4.59 -6.24
N ALA A 188 15.80 5.78 -6.77
CA ALA A 188 16.81 6.81 -6.97
C ALA A 188 17.09 7.65 -5.72
N LEU A 189 16.06 7.99 -4.93
CA LEU A 189 16.15 8.98 -3.86
C LEU A 189 15.84 8.42 -2.46
N HIS A 190 15.09 7.32 -2.33
CA HIS A 190 14.67 6.73 -1.05
C HIS A 190 14.18 7.82 -0.05
N PHE A 191 14.76 7.88 1.14
CA PHE A 191 14.42 8.85 2.19
C PHE A 191 14.90 10.29 1.91
N THR A 192 15.57 10.54 0.78
CA THR A 192 16.17 11.83 0.40
C THR A 192 15.45 12.52 -0.77
N VAL A 193 14.18 12.18 -1.03
CA VAL A 193 13.38 12.86 -2.07
C VAL A 193 13.33 14.37 -1.80
N ASP A 194 13.79 15.16 -2.76
CA ASP A 194 13.75 16.62 -2.81
C ASP A 194 13.53 17.12 -4.25
N LEU A 195 13.29 18.43 -4.42
CA LEU A 195 13.01 19.05 -5.72
C LEU A 195 14.17 18.94 -6.72
N VAL A 196 15.42 19.07 -6.24
CA VAL A 196 16.61 19.14 -7.09
C VAL A 196 16.90 17.75 -7.66
N GLY A 197 16.88 16.72 -6.83
CA GLY A 197 17.04 15.32 -7.25
C GLY A 197 15.92 14.87 -8.19
N VAL A 198 14.67 15.30 -7.95
CA VAL A 198 13.56 15.01 -8.88
C VAL A 198 13.79 15.69 -10.23
N TRP A 199 14.15 16.98 -10.24
CA TRP A 199 14.40 17.74 -11.47
C TRP A 199 15.52 17.14 -12.31
N HIS A 200 16.68 16.87 -11.69
CA HIS A 200 17.82 16.30 -12.39
C HIS A 200 17.56 14.86 -12.85
N GLY A 201 16.83 14.06 -12.06
CA GLY A 201 16.41 12.73 -12.52
C GLY A 201 15.56 12.76 -13.79
N VAL A 202 14.58 13.68 -13.86
CA VAL A 202 13.79 13.87 -15.10
C VAL A 202 14.67 14.42 -16.23
N LYS A 203 15.55 15.38 -15.93
CA LYS A 203 16.49 15.97 -16.89
C LYS A 203 17.38 14.92 -17.55
N ASP A 204 17.95 14.01 -16.77
CA ASP A 204 18.85 12.95 -17.26
C ASP A 204 18.16 12.03 -18.27
N PHE A 205 16.88 11.68 -18.04
CA PHE A 205 16.10 10.92 -19.03
C PHE A 205 15.97 11.68 -20.35
N TYR A 206 15.60 12.97 -20.28
CA TYR A 206 15.39 13.79 -21.47
C TYR A 206 16.69 14.04 -22.24
N GLU A 207 17.80 14.31 -21.54
CA GLU A 207 19.13 14.45 -22.16
C GLU A 207 19.63 13.12 -22.73
N GLY A 208 19.25 11.99 -22.12
CA GLY A 208 19.45 10.65 -22.65
C GLY A 208 18.52 10.27 -23.82
N GLY A 209 17.64 11.18 -24.27
CA GLY A 209 16.72 10.95 -25.39
C GLY A 209 15.45 10.18 -25.05
N VAL A 210 15.14 10.01 -23.76
CA VAL A 210 13.93 9.31 -23.27
C VAL A 210 12.96 10.32 -22.68
N GLN A 211 11.79 10.47 -23.32
CA GLN A 211 10.73 11.36 -22.82
C GLN A 211 9.81 10.62 -21.85
N LEU A 212 9.83 11.02 -20.58
CA LEU A 212 8.89 10.52 -19.58
C LEU A 212 7.50 11.09 -19.83
N ARG A 213 6.48 10.22 -19.84
CA ARG A 213 5.06 10.60 -19.94
C ARG A 213 4.42 10.80 -18.57
N PHE A 214 4.91 10.10 -17.55
CA PHE A 214 4.50 10.34 -16.17
C PHE A 214 5.66 10.25 -15.17
N LEU A 215 5.49 10.93 -14.03
CA LEU A 215 6.39 10.94 -12.89
C LEU A 215 5.62 10.57 -11.62
N ILE A 216 6.18 9.71 -10.77
CA ILE A 216 5.70 9.48 -9.40
C ILE A 216 6.74 10.06 -8.44
N ILE A 217 6.37 11.13 -7.74
CA ILE A 217 7.13 11.64 -6.59
C ILE A 217 6.75 10.77 -5.39
N ASP A 218 7.68 9.92 -4.99
CA ASP A 218 7.48 8.91 -3.95
C ASP A 218 7.53 9.51 -2.52
N ASP A 219 7.52 8.66 -1.49
CA ASP A 219 7.55 9.09 -0.09
C ASP A 219 8.70 10.08 0.17
N GLY A 220 8.41 11.14 0.94
CA GLY A 220 9.37 12.21 1.22
C GLY A 220 8.83 13.62 1.13
N TRP A 221 7.65 13.82 0.53
CA TRP A 221 7.11 15.16 0.25
C TRP A 221 6.13 15.69 1.30
N GLN A 222 5.47 14.81 2.07
CA GLN A 222 4.41 15.18 3.00
C GLN A 222 4.95 15.91 4.23
N SER A 223 4.17 16.88 4.73
CA SER A 223 4.42 17.53 6.03
C SER A 223 4.04 16.63 7.20
N THR A 224 5.02 15.87 7.70
CA THR A 224 4.85 14.95 8.83
C THR A 224 5.49 15.45 10.11
N LYS A 225 4.86 15.16 11.25
CA LYS A 225 5.46 15.25 12.58
C LYS A 225 5.77 13.85 13.09
N PHE A 226 6.81 13.74 13.90
CA PHE A 226 7.12 12.51 14.61
C PHE A 226 6.56 12.60 16.03
N ASP A 227 6.02 11.50 16.56
CA ASP A 227 5.37 11.50 17.89
C ASP A 227 6.33 11.81 19.04
N ASP A 228 7.62 11.55 18.85
CA ASP A 228 8.66 11.86 19.82
C ASP A 228 9.46 13.09 19.35
N GLU A 229 8.97 14.28 19.71
CA GLU A 229 9.69 15.54 19.44
C GLU A 229 11.06 15.59 20.15
N SER A 230 11.28 14.80 21.21
CA SER A 230 12.60 14.71 21.87
C SER A 230 13.62 13.98 21.00
N ALA A 231 13.17 13.07 20.12
CA ALA A 231 14.04 12.44 19.13
C ALA A 231 14.51 13.40 18.03
N ILE A 232 13.76 14.48 17.74
CA ILE A 232 14.16 15.52 16.77
C ILE A 232 15.00 16.62 17.44
N LYS A 233 14.76 16.90 18.73
CA LYS A 233 15.48 17.94 19.50
C LYS A 233 16.98 17.68 19.68
N ASP A 234 17.47 16.47 19.41
CA ASP A 234 18.90 16.10 19.48
C ASP A 234 19.60 16.04 18.12
N GLY A 235 19.31 16.97 17.19
CA GLY A 235 20.08 17.12 15.95
C GLY A 235 19.94 15.96 14.95
N LYS A 236 18.81 15.26 14.95
CA LYS A 236 18.52 14.16 14.01
C LYS A 236 17.85 14.71 12.74
N ASN A 237 18.51 14.55 11.59
CA ASN A 237 17.94 14.84 10.28
C ASN A 237 16.73 13.93 9.98
N GLU A 238 15.74 14.41 9.23
CA GLU A 238 14.53 13.67 8.81
C GLU A 238 14.84 12.28 8.22
N VAL A 239 15.96 12.18 7.50
CA VAL A 239 16.47 10.93 6.90
C VAL A 239 16.74 9.85 7.94
N SER A 240 17.37 10.19 9.08
CA SER A 240 17.66 9.22 10.13
C SER A 240 16.40 8.78 10.87
N ALA A 241 15.48 9.71 11.15
CA ALA A 241 14.19 9.38 11.77
C ALA A 241 13.36 8.42 10.89
N ARG A 242 13.37 8.62 9.57
CA ARG A 242 12.73 7.72 8.60
C ARG A 242 13.44 6.36 8.51
N ALA A 243 14.77 6.32 8.51
CA ALA A 243 15.55 5.07 8.51
C ALA A 243 15.32 4.24 9.79
N GLU A 244 15.28 4.90 10.95
CA GLU A 244 14.88 4.28 12.23
C GLU A 244 13.39 3.88 12.23
N GLY A 245 12.60 4.41 11.29
CA GLY A 245 11.16 4.23 11.13
C GLY A 245 10.37 4.66 12.36
N VAL A 246 10.76 5.81 12.90
CA VAL A 246 9.91 6.56 13.83
C VAL A 246 8.61 6.89 13.10
N ALA A 247 7.46 6.74 13.79
CA ALA A 247 6.17 7.01 13.19
C ALA A 247 6.07 8.48 12.74
N ALA A 248 6.05 8.68 11.43
CA ALA A 248 5.80 9.97 10.80
C ALA A 248 4.31 10.10 10.50
N ARG A 249 3.68 11.16 11.01
CA ARG A 249 2.24 11.39 10.90
C ARG A 249 1.94 12.73 10.23
N PRO A 250 1.15 12.79 9.15
CA PRO A 250 0.78 14.06 8.54
C PRO A 250 0.08 14.96 9.56
N SER A 251 0.49 16.22 9.57
CA SER A 251 -0.10 17.25 10.43
C SER A 251 -0.74 18.39 9.63
N MET A 252 -0.56 18.38 8.31
CA MET A 252 -1.15 19.27 7.31
C MET A 252 -1.14 18.59 5.93
N PHE A 253 -1.94 19.09 4.99
CA PHE A 253 -2.06 18.47 3.65
C PHE A 253 -0.97 18.97 2.70
N GLU A 254 -0.44 20.14 3.01
CA GLU A 254 0.59 20.82 2.24
C GLU A 254 1.92 20.07 2.29
N GLU A 255 2.70 20.22 1.22
CA GLU A 255 4.06 19.71 1.18
C GLU A 255 4.95 20.25 2.32
N ASN A 256 6.01 19.50 2.62
CA ASN A 256 7.03 19.92 3.59
C ASN A 256 7.96 21.00 3.02
N ASP A 257 8.85 21.49 3.87
CA ASP A 257 9.73 22.64 3.57
C ASP A 257 10.64 22.40 2.37
N LYS A 258 11.01 21.15 2.07
CA LYS A 258 11.80 20.80 0.88
C LYS A 258 11.11 21.20 -0.41
N PHE A 259 9.78 21.20 -0.44
CA PHE A 259 8.98 21.58 -1.62
C PHE A 259 8.38 22.98 -1.46
N LYS A 260 7.94 23.34 -0.25
CA LYS A 260 7.25 24.60 0.05
C LYS A 260 8.10 25.84 -0.19
N LYS A 261 9.41 25.75 0.05
CA LYS A 261 10.37 26.85 -0.17
C LYS A 261 10.68 27.10 -1.65
N TYR A 262 10.20 26.25 -2.58
CA TYR A 262 10.47 26.42 -3.99
C TYR A 262 9.95 27.75 -4.52
N LYS A 263 10.84 28.51 -5.16
CA LYS A 263 10.48 29.69 -5.93
C LYS A 263 10.42 29.29 -7.40
N GLY A 264 9.29 29.58 -8.04
CA GLY A 264 9.13 29.24 -9.44
C GLY A 264 10.23 29.83 -10.33
N GLU A 265 10.53 29.12 -11.41
CA GLU A 265 11.58 29.38 -12.40
C GLU A 265 13.02 29.20 -11.90
N SER A 266 13.24 28.94 -10.61
CA SER A 266 14.60 28.79 -10.05
C SER A 266 15.41 27.64 -10.64
N LEU A 267 14.76 26.52 -11.02
CA LEU A 267 15.41 25.38 -11.67
C LEU A 267 15.47 25.49 -13.21
N LEU A 268 14.80 26.50 -13.78
CA LEU A 268 14.90 26.84 -15.20
C LEU A 268 16.11 27.76 -15.47
N SER A 269 16.63 28.41 -14.44
CA SER A 269 17.77 29.32 -14.52
C SER A 269 19.05 28.59 -14.95
N PRO A 270 19.96 29.25 -15.70
CA PRO A 270 21.33 28.78 -15.90
C PRO A 270 22.07 28.50 -14.58
N ASP A 271 21.70 29.21 -13.52
CA ASP A 271 22.27 29.10 -12.17
C ASP A 271 21.53 28.09 -11.28
N ALA A 272 20.77 27.15 -11.87
CA ALA A 272 20.06 26.12 -11.12
C ALA A 272 21.04 25.29 -10.27
N PRO A 273 20.70 24.97 -9.01
CA PRO A 273 21.58 24.23 -8.12
C PRO A 273 22.01 22.89 -8.74
N PRO A 274 23.30 22.53 -8.61
CA PRO A 274 23.78 21.23 -9.05
C PRO A 274 23.20 20.12 -8.17
N TYR A 275 23.06 18.92 -8.73
CA TYR A 275 22.68 17.74 -7.97
C TYR A 275 23.91 16.87 -7.66
N ASP A 276 24.23 16.71 -6.39
CA ASP A 276 25.32 15.83 -5.94
C ASP A 276 24.85 14.40 -5.73
N VAL A 277 24.89 13.63 -6.83
CA VAL A 277 24.60 12.20 -6.84
C VAL A 277 25.47 11.41 -5.84
N LYS A 278 26.71 11.83 -5.60
CA LYS A 278 27.63 11.11 -4.68
C LYS A 278 27.19 11.30 -3.24
N SER A 279 26.86 12.53 -2.83
CA SER A 279 26.33 12.79 -1.50
C SER A 279 25.00 12.03 -1.28
N THR A 280 24.06 12.10 -2.23
CA THR A 280 22.80 11.35 -2.11
C THR A 280 23.04 9.84 -2.02
N ASN A 281 23.93 9.26 -2.82
CA ASN A 281 24.26 7.83 -2.72
C ASN A 281 24.88 7.46 -1.37
N LYS A 282 25.73 8.32 -0.81
CA LYS A 282 26.30 8.13 0.53
C LYS A 282 25.21 8.17 1.61
N LEU A 283 24.27 9.12 1.52
CA LEU A 283 23.13 9.21 2.44
C LEU A 283 22.25 7.97 2.40
N LYS A 284 21.89 7.51 1.20
CA LYS A 284 21.09 6.27 1.03
C LYS A 284 21.79 5.05 1.62
N ALA A 285 23.08 4.88 1.34
CA ALA A 285 23.84 3.76 1.88
C ALA A 285 23.86 3.78 3.42
N LYS A 286 24.07 4.96 4.01
CA LYS A 286 24.09 5.12 5.48
C LYS A 286 22.72 4.97 6.13
N ALA A 287 21.67 5.46 5.50
CA ALA A 287 20.30 5.24 5.95
C ALA A 287 19.93 3.74 5.92
N LEU A 288 20.37 3.02 4.89
CA LEU A 288 20.19 1.57 4.79
C LEU A 288 20.96 0.81 5.88
N GLU A 289 22.21 1.19 6.16
CA GLU A 289 22.98 0.62 7.29
C GLU A 289 22.27 0.82 8.62
N LEU A 290 21.70 2.01 8.85
CA LEU A 290 20.93 2.32 10.07
C LEU A 290 19.64 1.50 10.18
N GLU A 291 18.89 1.36 9.08
CA GLU A 291 17.70 0.51 9.02
C GLU A 291 18.03 -0.97 9.30
N GLN A 292 19.15 -1.46 8.75
CA GLN A 292 19.63 -2.82 8.98
C GLN A 292 20.04 -3.05 10.44
N ALA A 293 20.74 -2.09 11.05
CA ALA A 293 21.12 -2.13 12.46
C ALA A 293 19.87 -2.16 13.36
N GLN A 294 18.88 -1.31 13.09
CA GLN A 294 17.61 -1.30 13.80
C GLN A 294 16.87 -2.63 13.66
N THR A 295 16.82 -3.19 12.45
CA THR A 295 16.19 -4.49 12.19
C THR A 295 16.89 -5.62 12.96
N ALA A 296 18.22 -5.62 13.01
CA ALA A 296 19.00 -6.59 13.76
C ALA A 296 18.79 -6.48 15.28
N ARG A 297 18.68 -5.25 15.79
CA ARG A 297 18.32 -4.97 17.18
C ARG A 297 16.97 -5.56 17.54
N GLU A 298 15.95 -5.33 16.71
CA GLU A 298 14.59 -5.82 16.96
C GLU A 298 14.49 -7.36 16.92
N LYS A 299 15.22 -8.01 16.01
CA LYS A 299 15.33 -9.48 16.00
C LYS A 299 16.01 -10.03 17.27
N SER A 300 17.02 -9.32 17.78
CA SER A 300 17.69 -9.69 19.03
C SER A 300 16.74 -9.58 20.23
N VAL A 301 15.96 -8.51 20.32
CA VAL A 301 14.89 -8.35 21.32
C VAL A 301 13.91 -9.51 21.25
N GLN A 302 13.45 -9.86 20.04
CA GLN A 302 12.51 -10.97 19.86
C GLN A 302 13.12 -12.32 20.27
N SER A 303 14.44 -12.48 20.14
CA SER A 303 15.18 -13.67 20.56
C SER A 303 15.49 -13.68 22.06
N GLY A 304 15.00 -12.70 22.83
CA GLY A 304 15.18 -12.63 24.28
C GLY A 304 16.52 -12.02 24.73
N VAL A 305 17.27 -11.38 23.83
CA VAL A 305 18.51 -10.68 24.18
C VAL A 305 18.16 -9.43 24.99
N VAL A 306 18.72 -9.32 26.19
CA VAL A 306 18.47 -8.21 27.12
C VAL A 306 19.47 -7.06 26.92
N ASP A 307 20.75 -7.39 26.71
CA ASP A 307 21.78 -6.38 26.44
C ASP A 307 21.80 -6.01 24.95
N LEU A 308 21.36 -4.79 24.66
CA LEU A 308 21.31 -4.23 23.30
C LEU A 308 22.33 -3.12 23.10
N SER A 309 23.22 -2.88 24.09
CA SER A 309 24.17 -1.77 24.10
C SER A 309 25.08 -1.73 22.86
N PHE A 310 25.44 -2.90 22.33
CA PHE A 310 26.16 -3.02 21.07
C PHE A 310 25.39 -2.39 19.90
N PHE A 311 24.11 -2.75 19.73
CA PHE A 311 23.27 -2.21 18.66
C PHE A 311 23.03 -0.72 18.84
N ASP A 312 22.76 -0.28 20.07
CA ASP A 312 22.55 1.13 20.40
C ASP A 312 23.81 1.96 20.05
N THR A 313 25.01 1.45 20.39
CA THR A 313 26.28 2.09 20.05
C THR A 313 26.51 2.18 18.54
N VAL A 314 26.25 1.09 17.81
CA VAL A 314 26.36 1.06 16.34
C VAL A 314 25.41 2.08 15.71
N MET A 315 24.15 2.09 16.15
CA MET A 315 23.15 3.04 15.64
C MET A 315 23.52 4.49 15.92
N GLU A 316 23.99 4.82 17.13
CA GLU A 316 24.44 6.17 17.46
C GLU A 316 25.67 6.60 16.64
N GLY A 317 26.58 5.67 16.33
CA GLY A 317 27.67 5.90 15.40
C GLY A 317 27.17 6.26 13.99
N LEU A 318 26.26 5.44 13.44
CA LEU A 318 25.66 5.66 12.13
C LEU A 318 24.86 6.97 12.04
N LYS A 319 24.18 7.37 13.12
CA LYS A 319 23.46 8.66 13.19
C LYS A 319 24.43 9.84 13.12
N LYS A 320 25.53 9.79 13.86
CA LYS A 320 26.57 10.83 13.82
C LYS A 320 27.18 10.95 12.43
N GLU A 321 27.46 9.81 11.80
CA GLU A 321 27.94 9.78 10.42
C GLU A 321 26.93 10.38 9.45
N LEU A 322 25.63 10.04 9.58
CA LEU A 322 24.55 10.62 8.80
C LEU A 322 24.46 12.12 9.00
N SER A 323 24.45 12.62 10.23
CA SER A 323 24.40 14.07 10.50
C SER A 323 25.61 14.83 9.94
N GLY A 324 26.76 14.17 9.81
CA GLY A 324 28.00 14.76 9.31
C GLY A 324 28.19 14.69 7.78
N VAL A 325 27.22 14.16 7.02
CA VAL A 325 27.28 14.19 5.54
C VAL A 325 26.80 15.56 5.06
N GLU A 326 27.68 16.31 4.38
CA GLU A 326 27.31 17.57 3.72
C GLU A 326 26.11 17.37 2.77
N GLY A 327 25.05 18.19 2.94
CA GLY A 327 23.75 18.03 2.26
C GLY A 327 22.62 17.50 3.15
N VAL A 328 22.90 17.24 4.43
CA VAL A 328 21.93 16.85 5.47
C VAL A 328 21.30 18.06 6.16
N ASP A 329 21.98 19.20 6.14
CA ASP A 329 21.38 20.46 6.51
C ASP A 329 20.39 20.91 5.43
N ASP A 330 19.17 21.11 5.88
CA ASP A 330 17.96 21.58 5.21
C ASP A 330 18.19 22.93 4.51
N SER A 331 18.96 23.00 3.42
CA SER A 331 19.16 24.23 2.63
C SER A 331 20.10 24.10 1.41
N SER A 332 19.87 23.20 0.47
CA SER A 332 20.44 23.42 -0.88
C SER A 332 19.87 24.68 -1.56
N LEU A 333 18.84 25.30 -0.97
CA LEU A 333 18.21 26.56 -1.39
C LEU A 333 18.34 27.73 -0.40
N ASP A 334 18.76 27.55 0.87
CA ASP A 334 18.72 28.69 1.83
C ASP A 334 19.92 29.65 1.72
N ASN A 335 21.01 29.30 1.02
CA ASN A 335 22.22 30.15 1.05
C ASN A 335 22.59 30.94 -0.21
N GLU A 336 21.98 30.72 -1.39
CA GLU A 336 22.44 31.42 -2.62
C GLU A 336 21.37 31.89 -3.62
N ILE A 337 20.14 32.16 -3.21
CA ILE A 337 19.20 32.94 -4.06
C ILE A 337 18.83 34.25 -3.37
N ILE A 338 19.85 35.10 -3.22
CA ILE A 338 19.71 36.51 -2.85
C ILE A 338 19.38 37.32 -4.12
N HIS A 339 18.24 38.01 -4.04
CA HIS A 339 17.79 39.13 -4.88
C HIS A 339 17.54 38.90 -6.38
N THR A 340 16.28 38.62 -6.71
CA THR A 340 15.62 39.29 -7.84
C THR A 340 14.15 39.55 -7.50
N ASN A 341 13.80 40.83 -7.41
CA ASN A 341 12.46 41.34 -7.14
C ASN A 341 11.58 41.23 -8.40
N CYS A 342 10.68 40.24 -8.50
CA CYS A 342 9.40 40.37 -9.22
C CYS A 342 8.44 39.16 -9.16
N TYR A 343 8.54 38.24 -8.20
CA TYR A 343 7.61 37.10 -8.17
C TYR A 343 6.33 37.45 -7.40
N SER A 344 5.17 37.25 -8.02
CA SER A 344 3.89 37.27 -7.32
C SER A 344 3.89 36.17 -6.25
N SER A 345 3.38 36.45 -5.05
CA SER A 345 3.30 35.50 -3.93
C SER A 345 2.54 34.19 -4.24
N GLU A 346 1.91 34.09 -5.41
CA GLU A 346 1.16 32.93 -5.89
C GLU A 346 2.00 31.88 -6.64
N TYR A 347 3.27 32.15 -7.00
CA TYR A 347 4.12 31.22 -7.77
C TYR A 347 5.25 30.59 -6.94
N GLN A 348 4.87 29.78 -5.96
CA GLN A 348 5.78 29.08 -5.05
C GLN A 348 5.31 27.64 -4.74
N GLY A 349 6.13 26.87 -4.06
CA GLY A 349 5.80 25.54 -3.56
C GLY A 349 5.69 24.46 -4.64
N LEU A 350 5.02 23.36 -4.30
CA LEU A 350 4.81 22.21 -5.20
C LEU A 350 4.12 22.61 -6.50
N LYS A 351 3.15 23.53 -6.43
CA LYS A 351 2.43 24.03 -7.61
C LYS A 351 3.36 24.68 -8.62
N ALA A 352 4.29 25.51 -8.15
CA ALA A 352 5.28 26.13 -9.03
C ALA A 352 6.24 25.10 -9.62
N PHE A 353 6.70 24.15 -8.79
CA PHE A 353 7.59 23.09 -9.23
C PHE A 353 6.98 22.21 -10.34
N VAL A 354 5.74 21.77 -10.17
CA VAL A 354 5.02 20.97 -11.17
C VAL A 354 4.83 21.74 -12.48
N LYS A 355 4.53 23.04 -12.40
CA LYS A 355 4.41 23.88 -13.59
C LYS A 355 5.74 24.03 -14.33
N ASP A 356 6.85 24.21 -13.61
CA ASP A 356 8.18 24.31 -14.22
C ASP A 356 8.64 22.99 -14.83
N LEU A 357 8.38 21.86 -14.16
CA LEU A 357 8.62 20.52 -14.71
C LEU A 357 7.94 20.35 -16.07
N ARG A 358 6.64 20.65 -16.15
CA ARG A 358 5.87 20.54 -17.40
C ARG A 358 6.30 21.55 -18.48
N THR A 359 6.80 22.72 -18.05
CA THR A 359 7.30 23.75 -18.96
C THR A 359 8.60 23.31 -19.62
N ARG A 360 9.53 22.74 -18.84
CA ARG A 360 10.84 22.27 -19.31
C ARG A 360 10.74 20.94 -20.06
N PHE A 361 10.04 19.97 -19.48
CA PHE A 361 9.98 18.59 -19.93
C PHE A 361 8.69 18.34 -20.70
N ARG A 362 8.66 18.86 -21.94
CA ARG A 362 7.50 18.70 -22.83
C ARG A 362 7.24 17.21 -23.09
N GLY A 363 6.01 16.77 -22.83
CA GLY A 363 5.61 15.37 -22.91
C GLY A 363 5.38 14.70 -21.55
N LEU A 364 5.79 15.35 -20.45
CA LEU A 364 5.38 14.95 -19.10
C LEU A 364 3.91 15.33 -18.86
N ASP A 365 3.01 14.39 -19.12
CA ASP A 365 1.57 14.59 -18.99
C ASP A 365 1.15 14.56 -17.52
N ASP A 366 1.58 13.49 -16.82
CA ASP A 366 1.09 13.17 -15.51
C ASP A 366 2.16 13.26 -14.42
N VAL A 367 1.77 13.81 -13.27
CA VAL A 367 2.59 13.82 -12.06
C VAL A 367 1.74 13.25 -10.93
N TYR A 368 2.23 12.17 -10.34
CA TYR A 368 1.59 11.42 -9.27
C TYR A 368 2.32 11.65 -7.96
N MET A 369 1.59 11.64 -6.85
CA MET A 369 2.17 11.75 -5.50
C MET A 369 1.93 10.49 -4.69
N TRP A 370 2.94 10.03 -3.96
CA TRP A 370 2.79 8.91 -3.04
C TRP A 370 2.00 9.32 -1.78
N GLN A 371 1.22 8.39 -1.24
CA GLN A 371 0.60 8.50 0.08
C GLN A 371 0.44 7.11 0.68
N ALA A 372 0.39 7.00 2.01
CA ALA A 372 -0.16 5.79 2.63
C ALA A 372 -1.70 5.85 2.62
N LEU A 373 -2.36 4.68 2.68
CA LEU A 373 -3.81 4.61 2.83
C LEU A 373 -4.28 5.40 4.07
N CYS A 374 -3.60 5.23 5.21
CA CYS A 374 -3.95 5.94 6.44
C CYS A 374 -3.36 7.36 6.53
N GLY A 375 -2.78 7.92 5.47
CA GLY A 375 -2.12 9.23 5.45
C GLY A 375 -0.62 9.12 5.13
N ALA A 376 0.19 8.73 6.12
CA ALA A 376 1.60 8.31 5.96
C ALA A 376 1.88 7.02 6.75
N TRP A 377 3.15 6.65 6.92
CA TRP A 377 3.58 5.44 7.65
C TRP A 377 3.06 5.34 9.09
N GLY A 378 2.84 6.47 9.78
CA GLY A 378 2.21 6.48 11.10
C GLY A 378 0.69 6.73 11.05
N GLY A 379 0.07 6.92 9.89
CA GLY A 379 -1.27 7.49 9.81
C GLY A 379 -1.31 8.98 10.20
N VAL A 380 -2.49 9.56 10.45
CA VAL A 380 -2.69 11.00 10.67
C VAL A 380 -2.46 11.42 12.12
N SER A 381 -1.81 12.57 12.34
CA SER A 381 -1.55 13.09 13.68
C SER A 381 -2.85 13.50 14.40
N PRO A 382 -3.09 13.05 15.65
CA PRO A 382 -4.22 13.53 16.46
C PRO A 382 -4.12 15.00 16.86
N SER A 383 -2.91 15.57 16.84
CA SER A 383 -2.64 16.97 17.18
C SER A 383 -2.58 17.87 15.95
N ALA A 384 -3.01 17.39 14.78
CA ALA A 384 -3.09 18.19 13.57
C ALA A 384 -4.16 19.29 13.74
N THR A 385 -3.71 20.51 14.03
CA THR A 385 -4.60 21.68 14.16
C THR A 385 -4.97 22.30 12.82
N SER A 386 -4.24 21.95 11.75
CA SER A 386 -4.40 22.53 10.42
C SER A 386 -5.60 21.96 9.64
N PHE A 387 -6.17 20.83 10.08
CA PHE A 387 -7.39 20.27 9.51
C PHE A 387 -8.26 19.58 10.57
N ASP A 388 -9.58 19.81 10.49
CA ASP A 388 -10.57 19.38 11.48
C ASP A 388 -10.99 17.92 11.24
N PHE A 389 -10.16 16.95 11.65
CA PHE A 389 -10.47 15.52 11.56
C PHE A 389 -10.28 14.82 12.92
N ASP A 390 -11.22 13.95 13.26
CA ASP A 390 -11.11 13.06 14.44
C ASP A 390 -10.12 11.94 14.11
N SER A 391 -8.82 12.20 14.33
CA SER A 391 -7.76 11.19 14.27
C SER A 391 -7.38 10.73 15.67
N LYS A 392 -7.28 9.41 15.86
CA LYS A 392 -6.87 8.79 17.12
C LYS A 392 -5.75 7.79 16.88
N ILE A 393 -4.81 7.70 17.83
CA ILE A 393 -3.84 6.61 17.81
C ILE A 393 -4.53 5.34 18.28
N VAL A 394 -4.70 4.39 17.36
CA VAL A 394 -5.28 3.07 17.65
C VAL A 394 -4.16 2.05 17.78
N SER A 395 -4.26 1.17 18.77
CA SER A 395 -3.31 0.08 18.93
C SER A 395 -3.40 -0.88 17.74
N ALA A 396 -2.29 -1.05 17.02
CA ALA A 396 -2.20 -2.05 15.97
C ALA A 396 -2.24 -3.46 16.57
N ARG A 397 -3.04 -4.35 15.99
CA ARG A 397 -3.15 -5.76 16.41
C ARG A 397 -2.85 -6.69 15.24
N VAL A 398 -1.89 -7.57 15.43
CA VAL A 398 -1.59 -8.65 14.48
C VAL A 398 -2.50 -9.82 14.80
N SER A 399 -3.12 -10.40 13.77
CA SER A 399 -3.92 -11.61 13.98
C SER A 399 -3.01 -12.82 14.23
N PRO A 400 -3.46 -13.83 14.99
CA PRO A 400 -2.68 -15.06 15.19
C PRO A 400 -2.26 -15.70 13.85
N CYS A 401 -3.14 -15.61 12.85
CA CYS A 401 -2.91 -16.12 11.51
C CYS A 401 -1.71 -15.40 10.84
N LEU A 402 -1.63 -14.06 10.92
CA LEU A 402 -0.52 -13.26 10.42
C LEU A 402 0.76 -13.33 11.27
N ALA A 403 0.64 -13.54 12.58
CA ALA A 403 1.78 -13.67 13.50
C ALA A 403 2.67 -14.88 13.16
N GLY A 404 2.13 -15.88 12.45
CA GLY A 404 2.89 -17.02 11.93
C GLY A 404 3.70 -16.75 10.66
N THR A 405 3.76 -15.51 10.17
CA THR A 405 4.54 -15.11 8.99
C THR A 405 5.95 -14.59 9.37
N MET A 406 6.78 -14.25 8.38
CA MET A 406 8.16 -13.82 8.63
C MET A 406 8.23 -12.49 9.38
N PHE A 407 9.31 -12.32 10.13
CA PHE A 407 9.62 -11.06 10.81
C PHE A 407 9.64 -9.86 9.85
N ASP A 408 9.06 -8.76 10.34
CA ASP A 408 8.90 -7.52 9.61
C ASP A 408 9.14 -6.30 10.52
N GLY A 409 10.26 -5.60 10.30
CA GLY A 409 10.60 -4.40 11.06
C GLY A 409 9.56 -3.28 10.88
N ALA A 410 8.96 -3.15 9.69
CA ALA A 410 7.90 -2.17 9.46
C ALA A 410 6.65 -2.48 10.31
N LEU A 411 6.35 -3.76 10.51
CA LEU A 411 5.22 -4.19 11.33
C LEU A 411 5.49 -3.92 12.81
N VAL A 412 6.70 -4.22 13.27
CA VAL A 412 7.12 -3.93 14.66
C VAL A 412 6.95 -2.45 14.98
N LYS A 413 7.31 -1.57 14.04
CA LYS A 413 7.11 -0.11 14.18
C LYS A 413 5.63 0.25 14.28
N CYS A 414 4.77 -0.32 13.43
CA CYS A 414 3.32 -0.12 13.52
C CYS A 414 2.75 -0.58 14.87
N LEU A 415 3.23 -1.70 15.40
CA LEU A 415 2.82 -2.25 16.70
C LEU A 415 3.29 -1.38 17.87
N ARG A 416 4.51 -0.83 17.78
CA ARG A 416 5.10 0.03 18.80
C ARG A 416 4.37 1.37 18.90
N TYR A 417 4.11 2.01 17.76
CA TYR A 417 3.60 3.38 17.73
C TYR A 417 2.08 3.46 17.54
N GLY A 418 1.43 2.40 17.09
CA GLY A 418 0.01 2.44 16.72
C GLY A 418 -0.25 3.25 15.45
N VAL A 419 -1.49 3.21 14.98
CA VAL A 419 -1.91 3.86 13.71
C VAL A 419 -2.72 5.10 14.02
N GLY A 420 -2.37 6.23 13.41
CA GLY A 420 -3.15 7.46 13.46
C GLY A 420 -4.34 7.33 12.52
N LEU A 421 -5.47 6.88 13.05
CA LEU A 421 -6.62 6.50 12.27
C LEU A 421 -7.64 7.64 12.27
N VAL A 422 -7.94 8.18 11.09
CA VAL A 422 -9.08 9.08 10.90
C VAL A 422 -10.37 8.27 11.04
N HIS A 423 -11.34 8.81 11.78
CA HIS A 423 -12.61 8.13 11.98
C HIS A 423 -13.25 7.74 10.62
N PRO A 424 -13.75 6.49 10.45
CA PRO A 424 -14.29 6.02 9.17
C PRO A 424 -15.39 6.89 8.56
N ASP A 425 -16.20 7.56 9.38
CA ASP A 425 -17.24 8.48 8.90
C ASP A 425 -16.70 9.76 8.25
N GLN A 426 -15.43 10.09 8.52
CA GLN A 426 -14.78 11.29 7.98
C GLN A 426 -13.76 10.99 6.88
N ILE A 427 -13.46 9.70 6.60
CA ILE A 427 -12.37 9.32 5.72
C ILE A 427 -12.56 9.77 4.27
N ALA A 428 -13.81 9.78 3.77
CA ALA A 428 -14.12 10.30 2.45
C ALA A 428 -13.83 11.80 2.33
N ARG A 429 -14.16 12.59 3.36
CA ARG A 429 -13.82 14.01 3.41
C ARG A 429 -12.31 14.22 3.51
N PHE A 430 -11.62 13.38 4.28
CA PHE A 430 -10.16 13.43 4.42
C PHE A 430 -9.46 13.26 3.08
N TYR A 431 -9.77 12.19 2.32
CA TYR A 431 -9.17 12.00 1.01
C TYR A 431 -9.56 13.10 0.03
N ASN A 432 -10.84 13.53 0.01
CA ASN A 432 -11.27 14.64 -0.83
C ASN A 432 -10.48 15.92 -0.55
N SER A 433 -10.24 16.27 0.72
CA SER A 433 -9.44 17.44 1.09
C SER A 433 -8.00 17.31 0.62
N MET A 434 -7.36 16.15 0.86
CA MET A 434 -5.98 15.91 0.44
C MET A 434 -5.83 15.92 -1.09
N HIS A 435 -6.72 15.23 -1.81
CA HIS A 435 -6.68 15.12 -3.26
C HIS A 435 -7.06 16.43 -3.95
N SER A 436 -7.97 17.22 -3.37
CA SER A 436 -8.28 18.57 -3.86
C SER A 436 -7.06 19.49 -3.79
N TYR A 437 -6.30 19.43 -2.69
CA TYR A 437 -5.05 20.16 -2.56
C TYR A 437 -4.05 19.75 -3.65
N LEU A 438 -3.78 18.44 -3.77
CA LEU A 438 -2.87 17.90 -4.78
C LEU A 438 -3.29 18.31 -6.20
N ALA A 439 -4.58 18.18 -6.54
CA ALA A 439 -5.11 18.61 -7.83
C ALA A 439 -4.91 20.11 -8.06
N SER A 440 -5.07 20.95 -7.03
CA SER A 440 -4.82 22.40 -7.11
C SER A 440 -3.35 22.76 -7.36
N ALA A 441 -2.42 21.87 -6.96
CA ALA A 441 -1.00 21.93 -7.24
C ALA A 441 -0.61 21.35 -8.62
N GLY A 442 -1.60 20.83 -9.38
CA GLY A 442 -1.38 20.28 -10.72
C GLY A 442 -1.03 18.79 -10.76
N ILE A 443 -1.14 18.09 -9.63
CA ILE A 443 -0.98 16.63 -9.55
C ILE A 443 -2.19 15.95 -10.20
N THR A 444 -1.95 14.88 -10.94
CA THR A 444 -2.97 14.16 -11.74
C THR A 444 -3.28 12.76 -11.24
N GLY A 445 -2.58 12.27 -10.22
CA GLY A 445 -2.92 11.04 -9.55
C GLY A 445 -2.13 10.78 -8.29
N VAL A 446 -2.40 9.64 -7.64
CA VAL A 446 -1.70 9.23 -6.42
C VAL A 446 -1.25 7.77 -6.50
N LYS A 447 -0.08 7.48 -5.92
CA LYS A 447 0.38 6.13 -5.60
C LYS A 447 0.00 5.83 -4.15
N VAL A 448 -1.01 5.01 -3.93
CA VAL A 448 -1.46 4.65 -2.57
C VAL A 448 -0.72 3.40 -2.11
N ASP A 449 -0.09 3.49 -0.95
CA ASP A 449 0.76 2.46 -0.39
C ASP A 449 0.34 2.11 1.05
N VAL A 450 1.02 1.14 1.67
CA VAL A 450 0.82 0.75 3.07
C VAL A 450 -0.65 0.36 3.35
N ILE A 451 -1.35 -0.10 2.31
CA ILE A 451 -2.79 -0.35 2.32
C ILE A 451 -3.18 -1.42 3.35
N HIS A 452 -2.28 -2.38 3.60
CA HIS A 452 -2.50 -3.46 4.55
C HIS A 452 -2.51 -2.99 6.01
N MET A 453 -1.95 -1.81 6.35
CA MET A 453 -1.95 -1.29 7.73
C MET A 453 -3.35 -1.21 8.34
N ILE A 454 -4.36 -0.93 7.51
CA ILE A 454 -5.75 -0.83 7.96
C ILE A 454 -6.25 -2.11 8.62
N GLU A 455 -5.70 -3.27 8.25
CA GLU A 455 -6.11 -4.54 8.84
C GLU A 455 -5.75 -4.67 10.33
N LEU A 456 -4.73 -3.94 10.76
CA LEU A 456 -4.22 -3.93 12.13
C LEU A 456 -5.06 -3.04 13.05
N ALA A 457 -5.91 -2.17 12.48
CA ALA A 457 -6.65 -1.13 13.18
C ALA A 457 -8.14 -1.46 13.35
N GLY A 458 -8.58 -2.68 13.01
CA GLY A 458 -10.01 -3.03 12.92
C GLY A 458 -10.75 -3.24 14.24
N GLU A 459 -10.06 -3.31 15.38
CA GLU A 459 -10.62 -3.77 16.66
C GLU A 459 -11.89 -3.01 17.07
N GLU A 460 -11.83 -1.68 17.06
CA GLU A 460 -12.92 -0.81 17.53
C GLU A 460 -13.89 -0.42 16.41
N TYR A 461 -13.62 -0.81 15.16
CA TYR A 461 -14.30 -0.31 13.96
C TYR A 461 -15.03 -1.42 13.18
N GLY A 462 -15.59 -2.38 13.91
CA GLY A 462 -16.39 -3.46 13.33
C GLY A 462 -15.57 -4.52 12.58
N GLY A 463 -14.26 -4.60 12.86
CA GLY A 463 -13.34 -5.56 12.24
C GLY A 463 -12.70 -5.04 10.96
N ARG A 464 -11.66 -5.73 10.52
CA ARG A 464 -10.80 -5.32 9.39
C ARG A 464 -11.55 -5.19 8.08
N VAL A 465 -12.60 -5.98 7.86
CA VAL A 465 -13.39 -5.96 6.62
C VAL A 465 -14.24 -4.69 6.53
N GLU A 466 -14.92 -4.30 7.62
CA GLU A 466 -15.77 -3.10 7.62
C GLU A 466 -14.94 -1.83 7.57
N LEU A 467 -13.84 -1.78 8.34
CA LEU A 467 -12.92 -0.65 8.29
C LEU A 467 -12.30 -0.48 6.90
N ALA A 468 -11.86 -1.57 6.26
CA ALA A 468 -11.36 -1.53 4.89
C ALA A 468 -12.42 -1.02 3.92
N LYS A 469 -13.68 -1.51 4.01
CA LYS A 469 -14.77 -1.02 3.14
C LYS A 469 -14.94 0.50 3.22
N ALA A 470 -14.92 1.07 4.43
CA ALA A 470 -15.04 2.51 4.61
C ALA A 470 -13.89 3.28 3.96
N TYR A 471 -12.64 2.84 4.19
CA TYR A 471 -11.45 3.48 3.64
C TYR A 471 -11.36 3.36 2.11
N TYR A 472 -11.57 2.17 1.55
CA TYR A 472 -11.57 1.99 0.09
C TYR A 472 -12.72 2.75 -0.59
N LYS A 473 -13.89 2.84 0.06
CA LYS A 473 -15.00 3.66 -0.45
C LYS A 473 -14.60 5.13 -0.47
N GLY A 474 -14.11 5.66 0.65
CA GLY A 474 -13.68 7.06 0.72
C GLY A 474 -12.58 7.39 -0.29
N LEU A 475 -11.60 6.50 -0.47
CA LEU A 475 -10.54 6.65 -1.46
C LEU A 475 -11.09 6.62 -2.89
N SER A 476 -12.05 5.73 -3.18
CA SER A 476 -12.63 5.63 -4.51
C SER A 476 -13.54 6.82 -4.86
N GLU A 477 -14.08 7.51 -3.86
CA GLU A 477 -14.94 8.69 -4.05
C GLU A 477 -14.13 9.98 -4.31
N SER A 478 -12.84 9.99 -3.98
CA SER A 478 -11.96 11.16 -4.15
C SER A 478 -11.08 11.12 -5.40
N LEU A 479 -11.04 9.98 -6.09
CA LEU A 479 -10.37 9.77 -7.39
C LEU A 479 -11.37 9.94 -8.53
#